data_AF-A0A257QKM0-F1
#
_entry.id   AF-A0A257QKM0-F1
#
_cell.length_a   1.000
_cell.length_b   1.000
_cell.length_c   1.000
_cell.angle_alpha   90.00
_cell.angle_beta   90.00
_cell.angle_gamma   90.00
#
_symmetry.space_group_name_H-M   'P 1'
#
loop_
_entity.id
_entity.type
_entity.pdbx_description
1 polymer ?
#
loop_
_entity_poly.entity_id
_entity_poly.type
_entity_poly.pdbx_seq_one_letter_code
_entity_poly.pdbx_strand_id
1 'polypeptide(L)'
;MKTVHKYNYTKSRRAHFRPIRNLTPERLSRELDAFHLGDLRPASLTWDAIERRDDVLQGVISKRKKAVARLGWEIITTDDSPEAHAHKAALEYFYNQLTSTHACDENERGGMALLIKQMMDAVGKKYAVHEITYETRGTHSTGRPQLTATLRFVPLWFFENREGHLRFLKDESSLIGETLEDGGWLVTKGDGLMEASSIAYLFKHLPMRDWLIYCERNGMPGVKGITDAVPNSPEWEAAREAVSEFGSEFHALMTRGSDIQAIDLTARGELPYPRLIERMDRAMIALWRGADLSTLSSSQGTGASLQQAETDLIEDDDAWMLSETLQAQIDRVVLRELFNTEEPRAYIQLKVRDRRDRREDLDLCERLLRMGLPIALQDLYERFGLPRPSAQEPILEAGA
;
A
#
# COMPACT_ATOMS: atom_id res chain seq x y z
N MET A 1 22.23 -17.26 -19.03
CA MET A 1 21.10 -17.37 -18.08
C MET A 1 19.80 -17.71 -18.80
N LYS A 2 19.17 -18.86 -18.50
CA LYS A 2 17.75 -19.13 -18.74
C LYS A 2 17.32 -20.21 -17.75
N THR A 3 16.70 -19.83 -16.65
CA THR A 3 15.88 -20.76 -15.86
C THR A 3 14.51 -20.13 -15.68
N VAL A 4 13.66 -20.30 -16.70
CA VAL A 4 12.23 -20.01 -16.55
C VAL A 4 11.67 -21.11 -15.67
N HIS A 5 11.43 -20.83 -14.39
CA HIS A 5 10.63 -21.73 -13.58
C HIS A 5 9.20 -21.62 -14.10
N LYS A 6 8.80 -22.56 -14.98
CA LYS A 6 7.40 -22.69 -15.42
C LYS A 6 6.57 -23.24 -14.26
N TYR A 7 6.30 -22.38 -13.28
CA TYR A 7 5.49 -22.70 -12.12
C TYR A 7 4.02 -22.37 -12.39
N ASN A 8 3.10 -23.25 -11.98
CA ASN A 8 1.67 -23.06 -12.21
C ASN A 8 1.01 -22.38 -11.00
N TYR A 9 1.16 -21.06 -10.91
CA TYR A 9 0.61 -20.24 -9.81
C TYR A 9 -0.93 -20.18 -9.77
N THR A 10 -1.63 -20.56 -10.85
CA THR A 10 -3.10 -20.46 -10.93
C THR A 10 -3.85 -21.55 -10.18
N LYS A 11 -3.24 -22.73 -9.95
CA LYS A 11 -3.88 -23.81 -9.16
C LYS A 11 -4.08 -23.42 -7.69
N SER A 12 -3.12 -22.68 -7.10
CA SER A 12 -3.16 -22.27 -5.69
C SER A 12 -4.32 -21.31 -5.35
N ARG A 13 -4.72 -20.44 -6.29
CA ARG A 13 -5.82 -19.47 -6.10
C ARG A 13 -7.18 -20.10 -5.84
N ARG A 14 -7.42 -21.35 -6.28
CA ARG A 14 -8.76 -21.98 -6.29
C ARG A 14 -9.13 -22.66 -4.97
N ALA A 15 -8.17 -23.05 -4.13
CA ALA A 15 -8.44 -23.88 -2.96
C ALA A 15 -8.82 -23.10 -1.68
N HIS A 16 -8.53 -21.79 -1.57
CA HIS A 16 -8.49 -21.10 -0.27
C HIS A 16 -9.25 -19.77 -0.18
N PHE A 17 -10.30 -19.56 -0.98
CA PHE A 17 -10.96 -18.24 -1.09
C PHE A 17 -11.86 -17.82 0.10
N ARG A 18 -11.45 -17.98 1.37
CA ARG A 18 -12.17 -17.42 2.56
C ARG A 18 -11.28 -17.08 3.76
N PRO A 19 -10.10 -16.43 3.61
CA PRO A 19 -9.20 -16.19 4.74
C PRO A 19 -9.86 -15.37 5.86
N ILE A 20 -10.66 -14.36 5.52
CA ILE A 20 -11.24 -13.44 6.52
C ILE A 20 -12.67 -13.76 6.98
N ARG A 21 -13.36 -14.76 6.40
CA ARG A 21 -14.78 -15.03 6.73
C ARG A 21 -14.96 -15.44 8.20
N ASN A 22 -13.95 -16.11 8.76
CA ASN A 22 -13.91 -16.58 10.15
C ASN A 22 -12.61 -16.10 10.81
N LEU A 23 -12.24 -14.83 10.63
CA LEU A 23 -11.08 -14.26 11.32
C LEU A 23 -11.47 -13.95 12.77
N THR A 24 -10.77 -14.56 13.73
CA THR A 24 -10.93 -14.34 15.18
C THR A 24 -9.60 -13.86 15.78
N PRO A 25 -9.61 -13.27 16.99
CA PRO A 25 -8.36 -12.86 17.67
C PRO A 25 -7.36 -14.01 17.80
N GLU A 26 -7.82 -15.19 18.19
CA GLU A 26 -6.97 -16.37 18.41
C GLU A 26 -6.36 -16.85 17.10
N ARG A 27 -7.14 -16.81 16.02
CA ARG A 27 -6.67 -17.18 14.69
C ARG A 27 -5.62 -16.19 14.20
N LEU A 28 -5.88 -14.88 14.31
CA LEU A 28 -4.93 -13.87 13.89
C LEU A 28 -3.63 -13.98 14.69
N SER A 29 -3.70 -14.13 16.01
CA SER A 29 -2.51 -14.33 16.86
C SER A 29 -1.65 -15.48 16.36
N ARG A 30 -2.26 -16.64 16.09
CA ARG A 30 -1.53 -17.81 15.55
C ARG A 30 -0.92 -17.54 14.17
N GLU A 31 -1.62 -16.80 13.30
CA GLU A 31 -1.10 -16.44 11.98
C GLU A 31 0.11 -15.49 12.09
N LEU A 32 0.10 -14.56 13.05
CA LEU A 32 1.22 -13.66 13.34
C LEU A 32 2.41 -14.41 13.97
N ASP A 33 2.17 -15.29 14.94
CA ASP A 33 3.21 -16.12 15.54
C ASP A 33 3.88 -17.01 14.48
N ALA A 34 3.10 -17.60 13.58
CA ALA A 34 3.61 -18.38 12.46
C ALA A 34 4.49 -17.53 11.52
N PHE A 35 4.08 -16.30 11.24
CA PHE A 35 4.86 -15.36 10.45
C PHE A 35 6.21 -15.03 11.08
N HIS A 36 6.26 -14.83 12.41
CA HIS A 36 7.52 -14.61 13.15
C HIS A 36 8.42 -15.84 13.16
N LEU A 37 7.85 -17.05 13.15
CA LEU A 37 8.58 -18.30 12.99
C LEU A 37 9.01 -18.59 11.54
N GLY A 38 8.68 -17.71 10.59
CA GLY A 38 9.07 -17.81 9.19
C GLY A 38 8.08 -18.55 8.28
N ASP A 39 6.91 -18.96 8.78
CA ASP A 39 5.81 -19.41 7.91
C ASP A 39 4.95 -18.21 7.48
N LEU A 40 5.24 -17.70 6.29
CA LEU A 40 4.66 -16.45 5.81
C LEU A 40 3.25 -16.61 5.22
N ARG A 41 2.86 -17.84 4.88
CA ARG A 41 1.63 -18.13 4.11
C ARG A 41 0.35 -17.73 4.83
N PRO A 42 0.12 -18.07 6.11
CA PRO A 42 -1.16 -17.81 6.76
C PRO A 42 -1.45 -16.30 6.87
N ALA A 43 -0.50 -15.53 7.41
CA ALA A 43 -0.65 -14.09 7.58
C ALA A 43 -0.74 -13.36 6.22
N SER A 44 0.11 -13.72 5.24
CA SER A 44 0.09 -13.04 3.94
C SER A 44 -1.22 -13.20 3.17
N LEU A 45 -1.88 -14.38 3.25
CA LEU A 45 -3.22 -14.59 2.68
C LEU A 45 -4.29 -13.77 3.38
N THR A 46 -4.22 -13.68 4.72
CA THR A 46 -5.14 -12.84 5.51
C THR A 46 -4.95 -11.36 5.18
N TRP A 47 -3.70 -10.88 5.13
CA TRP A 47 -3.37 -9.50 4.80
C TRP A 47 -3.78 -9.11 3.39
N ASP A 48 -3.57 -9.97 2.39
CA ASP A 48 -4.01 -9.73 1.02
C ASP A 48 -5.55 -9.58 0.92
N ALA A 49 -6.30 -10.34 1.71
CA ALA A 49 -7.74 -10.20 1.77
C ALA A 49 -8.20 -8.95 2.53
N ILE A 50 -7.50 -8.56 3.60
CA ILE A 50 -7.76 -7.31 4.33
C ILE A 50 -7.50 -6.10 3.42
N GLU A 51 -6.33 -6.04 2.78
CA GLU A 51 -5.93 -4.97 1.86
C GLU A 51 -6.96 -4.72 0.74
N ARG A 52 -7.61 -5.79 0.26
CA ARG A 52 -8.61 -5.70 -0.81
C ARG A 52 -10.02 -5.31 -0.35
N ARG A 53 -10.37 -5.52 0.93
CA ARG A 53 -11.76 -5.45 1.39
C ARG A 53 -12.02 -4.40 2.47
N ASP A 54 -11.00 -4.04 3.26
CA ASP A 54 -11.13 -2.92 4.17
C ASP A 54 -11.05 -1.61 3.38
N ASP A 55 -12.07 -0.79 3.50
CA ASP A 55 -12.27 0.46 2.76
C ASP A 55 -11.19 1.51 3.05
N VAL A 56 -10.76 1.61 4.31
CA VAL A 56 -9.72 2.56 4.74
C VAL A 56 -8.36 2.11 4.24
N LEU A 57 -7.98 0.85 4.50
CA LEU A 57 -6.69 0.29 4.06
C LEU A 57 -6.56 0.28 2.55
N GLN A 58 -7.59 -0.14 1.81
CA GLN A 58 -7.57 -0.11 0.35
C GLN A 58 -7.27 1.31 -0.16
N GLY A 59 -7.84 2.34 0.47
CA GLY A 59 -7.59 3.74 0.17
C GLY A 59 -6.14 4.18 0.44
N VAL A 60 -5.66 4.03 1.67
CA VAL A 60 -4.33 4.55 2.07
C VAL A 60 -3.18 3.77 1.44
N ILE A 61 -3.29 2.46 1.32
CA ILE A 61 -2.27 1.60 0.69
C ILE A 61 -2.14 1.97 -0.78
N SER A 62 -3.26 2.10 -1.49
CA SER A 62 -3.26 2.50 -2.91
C SER A 62 -2.61 3.86 -3.10
N LYS A 63 -2.89 4.83 -2.22
CA LYS A 63 -2.31 6.18 -2.28
C LYS A 63 -0.79 6.16 -2.06
N ARG A 64 -0.28 5.47 -1.03
CA ARG A 64 1.17 5.38 -0.78
C ARG A 64 1.91 4.67 -1.92
N LYS A 65 1.41 3.52 -2.38
CA LYS A 65 1.98 2.79 -3.53
C LYS A 65 2.03 3.67 -4.80
N LYS A 66 0.95 4.39 -5.11
CA LYS A 66 0.88 5.30 -6.28
C LYS A 66 1.78 6.53 -6.15
N ALA A 67 1.97 7.03 -4.93
CA ALA A 67 2.77 8.21 -4.67
C ALA A 67 4.23 8.02 -5.08
N VAL A 68 4.79 6.85 -4.78
CA VAL A 68 6.17 6.47 -5.15
C VAL A 68 6.24 5.98 -6.60
N ALA A 69 5.25 5.20 -7.07
CA ALA A 69 5.23 4.66 -8.44
C ALA A 69 5.14 5.72 -9.57
N ARG A 70 4.66 6.91 -9.26
CA ARG A 70 4.63 8.04 -10.21
C ARG A 70 5.91 8.88 -10.20
N LEU A 71 6.84 8.62 -9.27
CA LEU A 71 8.11 9.32 -9.26
C LEU A 71 8.86 9.00 -10.55
N GLY A 72 9.53 10.01 -11.10
CA GLY A 72 10.51 9.77 -12.16
C GLY A 72 11.70 8.98 -11.60
N TRP A 73 12.56 8.53 -12.49
CA TRP A 73 13.83 7.93 -12.10
C TRP A 73 14.93 8.49 -13.01
N GLU A 74 16.17 8.36 -12.57
CA GLU A 74 17.35 8.68 -13.36
C GLU A 74 18.49 7.74 -13.00
N ILE A 75 19.50 7.71 -13.87
CA ILE A 75 20.73 6.99 -13.60
C ILE A 75 21.82 8.01 -13.25
N ILE A 76 22.33 7.90 -12.03
CA ILE A 76 23.38 8.75 -11.47
C ILE A 76 24.72 8.04 -11.66
N THR A 77 25.73 8.77 -12.11
CA THR A 77 27.09 8.30 -12.27
C THR A 77 27.96 8.70 -11.09
N THR A 78 28.96 7.88 -10.73
CA THR A 78 29.93 8.20 -9.67
C THR A 78 30.98 9.21 -10.11
N ASP A 79 31.23 9.29 -11.41
CA ASP A 79 32.23 10.13 -12.06
C ASP A 79 31.85 10.37 -13.54
N ASP A 80 32.63 11.21 -14.22
CA ASP A 80 32.45 11.55 -15.64
C ASP A 80 33.34 10.70 -16.58
N SER A 81 33.74 9.50 -16.16
CA SER A 81 34.54 8.61 -17.02
C SER A 81 33.70 8.05 -18.18
N PRO A 82 34.33 7.71 -19.32
CA PRO A 82 33.66 7.02 -20.42
C PRO A 82 32.99 5.70 -19.98
N GLU A 83 33.55 5.05 -18.95
CA GLU A 83 33.02 3.82 -18.37
C GLU A 83 31.73 4.07 -17.59
N ALA A 84 31.67 5.13 -16.77
CA ALA A 84 30.46 5.54 -16.07
C ALA A 84 29.33 5.89 -17.05
N HIS A 85 29.62 6.60 -18.13
CA HIS A 85 28.64 6.88 -19.19
C HIS A 85 28.16 5.61 -19.91
N ALA A 86 29.04 4.61 -20.09
CA ALA A 86 28.64 3.34 -20.69
C ALA A 86 27.75 2.52 -19.75
N HIS A 87 28.05 2.48 -18.44
CA HIS A 87 27.18 1.88 -17.42
C HIS A 87 25.81 2.57 -17.40
N LYS A 88 25.80 3.90 -17.43
CA LYS A 88 24.59 4.71 -17.48
C LYS A 88 23.69 4.33 -18.65
N ALA A 89 24.24 4.33 -19.87
CA ALA A 89 23.48 3.98 -21.07
C ALA A 89 22.91 2.55 -21.03
N ALA A 90 23.65 1.59 -20.46
CA ALA A 90 23.19 0.22 -20.31
C ALA A 90 22.02 0.09 -19.33
N LEU A 91 22.12 0.74 -18.16
CA LEU A 91 21.03 0.75 -17.17
C LEU A 91 19.80 1.51 -17.69
N GLU A 92 19.98 2.66 -18.35
CA GLU A 92 18.89 3.41 -18.98
C GLU A 92 18.13 2.53 -19.99
N TYR A 93 18.85 1.79 -20.82
CA TYR A 93 18.21 0.84 -21.74
C TYR A 93 17.46 -0.26 -20.97
N PHE A 94 18.08 -0.88 -19.97
CA PHE A 94 17.49 -1.95 -19.18
C PHE A 94 16.17 -1.51 -18.54
N TYR A 95 16.16 -0.39 -17.81
CA TYR A 95 14.97 0.11 -17.12
C TYR A 95 13.87 0.62 -18.07
N ASN A 96 14.24 1.15 -19.24
CA ASN A 96 13.26 1.54 -20.26
C ASN A 96 12.59 0.33 -20.95
N GLN A 97 13.27 -0.81 -21.01
CA GLN A 97 12.80 -1.99 -21.74
C GLN A 97 12.31 -3.13 -20.83
N LEU A 98 12.42 -2.98 -19.50
CA LEU A 98 11.95 -4.00 -18.57
C LEU A 98 10.44 -4.16 -18.64
N THR A 99 9.97 -5.35 -18.34
CA THR A 99 8.55 -5.67 -18.24
C THR A 99 8.24 -6.22 -16.86
N SER A 100 7.15 -5.76 -16.25
CA SER A 100 6.65 -6.25 -14.98
C SER A 100 5.33 -6.97 -15.17
N THR A 101 5.16 -8.10 -14.49
CA THR A 101 3.96 -8.95 -14.57
C THR A 101 3.59 -9.50 -13.19
N HIS A 102 2.44 -10.17 -13.06
CA HIS A 102 2.01 -10.79 -11.81
C HIS A 102 1.78 -12.30 -11.97
N ALA A 103 2.35 -13.12 -11.09
CA ALA A 103 2.33 -14.58 -11.20
C ALA A 103 0.92 -15.19 -11.17
N CYS A 104 0.01 -14.64 -10.38
CA CYS A 104 -1.38 -15.12 -10.27
C CYS A 104 -2.41 -14.32 -11.09
N ASP A 105 -2.02 -13.26 -11.78
CA ASP A 105 -2.92 -12.41 -12.57
C ASP A 105 -2.18 -11.87 -13.81
N GLU A 106 -2.22 -12.65 -14.89
CA GLU A 106 -1.48 -12.34 -16.12
C GLU A 106 -1.98 -11.08 -16.86
N ASN A 107 -3.11 -10.51 -16.42
CA ASN A 107 -3.63 -9.24 -16.94
C ASN A 107 -2.89 -8.03 -16.35
N GLU A 108 -2.21 -8.19 -15.21
CA GLU A 108 -1.37 -7.13 -14.67
C GLU A 108 -0.02 -7.13 -15.40
N ARG A 109 0.14 -6.17 -16.32
CA ARG A 109 1.37 -5.97 -17.12
C ARG A 109 1.72 -4.49 -17.19
N GLY A 110 3.00 -4.19 -17.12
CA GLY A 110 3.52 -2.81 -17.14
C GLY A 110 5.04 -2.77 -17.21
N GLY A 111 5.61 -1.59 -17.00
CA GLY A 111 7.06 -1.40 -16.88
C GLY A 111 7.44 -0.92 -15.47
N MET A 112 8.37 0.03 -15.40
CA MET A 112 8.93 0.54 -14.15
C MET A 112 7.89 0.97 -13.10
N ALA A 113 6.85 1.71 -13.49
CA ALA A 113 5.83 2.16 -12.55
C ALA A 113 5.07 1.00 -11.88
N LEU A 114 4.84 -0.10 -12.61
CA LEU A 114 4.24 -1.31 -12.05
C LEU A 114 5.23 -2.03 -11.12
N LEU A 115 6.50 -2.14 -11.52
CA LEU A 115 7.56 -2.71 -10.67
C LEU A 115 7.58 -2.03 -9.31
N ILE A 116 7.70 -0.70 -9.29
CA ILE A 116 7.74 0.11 -8.08
C ILE A 116 6.49 -0.12 -7.23
N LYS A 117 5.29 -0.07 -7.85
CA LYS A 117 4.03 -0.31 -7.14
C LYS A 117 3.97 -1.70 -6.49
N GLN A 118 4.53 -2.73 -7.14
CA GLN A 118 4.59 -4.10 -6.62
C GLN A 118 5.67 -4.26 -5.54
N MET A 119 6.85 -3.64 -5.68
CA MET A 119 7.89 -3.64 -4.65
C MET A 119 7.40 -2.99 -3.35
N MET A 120 6.59 -1.93 -3.47
CA MET A 120 5.93 -1.28 -2.34
C MET A 120 4.96 -2.18 -1.55
N ASP A 121 4.66 -3.40 -2.02
CA ASP A 121 3.96 -4.39 -1.19
C ASP A 121 4.77 -4.77 0.07
N ALA A 122 6.10 -4.62 0.03
CA ALA A 122 7.00 -4.89 1.14
C ALA A 122 6.76 -3.98 2.36
N VAL A 123 6.29 -2.74 2.14
CA VAL A 123 5.92 -1.83 3.23
C VAL A 123 4.81 -2.43 4.09
N GLY A 124 3.80 -3.03 3.44
CA GLY A 124 2.71 -3.71 4.13
C GLY A 124 3.11 -5.08 4.65
N LYS A 125 3.58 -5.95 3.76
CA LYS A 125 3.75 -7.40 4.04
C LYS A 125 5.17 -7.78 4.47
N LYS A 126 6.03 -6.80 4.77
CA LYS A 126 7.46 -6.92 5.12
C LYS A 126 8.37 -7.28 3.94
N TYR A 127 7.88 -8.10 3.00
CA TYR A 127 8.63 -8.51 1.83
C TYR A 127 7.78 -8.41 0.55
N ALA A 128 8.41 -8.03 -0.56
CA ALA A 128 7.87 -8.15 -1.91
C ALA A 128 8.91 -8.86 -2.77
N VAL A 129 8.48 -9.84 -3.56
CA VAL A 129 9.39 -10.72 -4.29
C VAL A 129 9.02 -10.77 -5.77
N HIS A 130 10.01 -10.63 -6.63
CA HIS A 130 9.87 -10.80 -8.07
C HIS A 130 10.86 -11.83 -8.58
N GLU A 131 10.39 -12.75 -9.39
CA GLU A 131 11.27 -13.62 -10.18
C GLU A 131 11.74 -12.86 -11.42
N ILE A 132 13.03 -12.96 -11.73
CA ILE A 132 13.67 -12.23 -12.83
C ILE A 132 13.99 -13.19 -13.96
N THR A 133 13.49 -12.90 -15.16
CA THR A 133 13.88 -13.59 -16.39
C THR A 133 14.60 -12.61 -17.32
N TYR A 134 15.91 -12.75 -17.44
CA TYR A 134 16.71 -11.92 -18.33
C TYR A 134 16.56 -12.33 -19.81
N GLU A 135 16.57 -11.33 -20.68
CA GLU A 135 16.51 -11.46 -22.12
C GLU A 135 17.54 -10.54 -22.78
N THR A 136 18.31 -11.09 -23.72
CA THR A 136 19.20 -10.28 -24.57
C THR A 136 18.47 -9.91 -25.85
N ARG A 137 18.38 -8.61 -26.16
CA ARG A 137 17.69 -8.09 -27.35
C ARG A 137 18.65 -7.34 -28.27
N GLY A 138 19.28 -8.09 -29.18
CA GLY A 138 20.20 -7.50 -30.14
C GLY A 138 21.48 -6.96 -29.50
N THR A 139 22.16 -6.08 -30.23
CA THR A 139 23.49 -5.59 -29.91
C THR A 139 23.52 -4.08 -30.06
N HIS A 140 24.03 -3.39 -29.04
CA HIS A 140 24.23 -1.95 -29.05
C HIS A 140 25.28 -1.56 -30.11
N SER A 141 25.31 -0.30 -30.53
CA SER A 141 26.27 0.23 -31.51
C SER A 141 27.73 0.05 -31.11
N THR A 142 27.99 -0.12 -29.81
CA THR A 142 29.32 -0.41 -29.24
C THR A 142 29.69 -1.90 -29.28
N GLY A 143 28.86 -2.76 -29.88
CA GLY A 143 29.10 -4.20 -30.00
C GLY A 143 28.70 -5.03 -28.77
N ARG A 144 28.16 -4.40 -27.72
CA ARG A 144 27.71 -5.08 -26.49
C ARG A 144 26.26 -5.56 -26.59
N PRO A 145 25.90 -6.71 -26.02
CA PRO A 145 24.52 -7.15 -25.98
C PRO A 145 23.65 -6.15 -25.21
N GLN A 146 22.42 -5.94 -25.67
CA GLN A 146 21.44 -5.15 -24.93
C GLN A 146 20.63 -6.08 -24.02
N LEU A 147 20.73 -5.89 -22.71
CA LEU A 147 20.04 -6.71 -21.71
C LEU A 147 18.74 -6.04 -21.25
N THR A 148 17.70 -6.83 -21.09
CA THR A 148 16.45 -6.46 -20.42
C THR A 148 15.97 -7.63 -19.56
N ALA A 149 14.91 -7.43 -18.77
CA ALA A 149 14.31 -8.50 -17.99
C ALA A 149 12.79 -8.39 -17.89
N THR A 150 12.15 -9.56 -17.72
CA THR A 150 10.79 -9.65 -17.21
C THR A 150 10.84 -9.93 -15.71
N LEU A 151 10.25 -9.05 -14.90
CA LEU A 151 10.10 -9.19 -13.46
C LEU A 151 8.68 -9.64 -13.15
N ARG A 152 8.51 -10.84 -12.61
CA ARG A 152 7.21 -11.43 -12.29
C ARG A 152 7.00 -11.37 -10.78
N PHE A 153 6.08 -10.54 -10.32
CA PHE A 153 5.72 -10.46 -8.90
C PHE A 153 5.09 -11.77 -8.43
N VAL A 154 5.68 -12.36 -7.39
CA VAL A 154 5.23 -13.62 -6.78
C VAL A 154 4.73 -13.32 -5.37
N PRO A 155 3.46 -13.63 -5.05
CA PRO A 155 2.91 -13.35 -3.73
C PRO A 155 3.65 -14.07 -2.58
N LEU A 156 3.67 -13.43 -1.41
CA LEU A 156 4.47 -13.87 -0.26
C LEU A 156 4.08 -15.26 0.28
N TRP A 157 2.85 -15.73 0.03
CA TRP A 157 2.42 -17.08 0.42
C TRP A 157 3.10 -18.21 -0.36
N PHE A 158 3.89 -17.90 -1.38
CA PHE A 158 4.80 -18.85 -2.03
C PHE A 158 6.20 -18.87 -1.39
N PHE A 159 6.39 -18.28 -0.22
CA PHE A 159 7.70 -18.22 0.44
C PHE A 159 7.63 -18.59 1.92
N GLU A 160 8.76 -19.06 2.43
CA GLU A 160 9.05 -19.19 3.86
C GLU A 160 10.34 -18.44 4.22
N ASN A 161 10.58 -18.20 5.50
CA ASN A 161 11.75 -17.52 6.05
C ASN A 161 12.29 -18.17 7.35
N ARG A 162 12.10 -19.49 7.53
CA ARG A 162 12.40 -20.16 8.80
C ARG A 162 13.89 -20.17 9.17
N GLU A 163 14.76 -20.10 8.16
CA GLU A 163 16.22 -20.08 8.32
C GLU A 163 16.82 -18.67 8.29
N GLY A 164 15.99 -17.62 8.32
CA GLY A 164 16.42 -16.22 8.27
C GLY A 164 16.71 -15.69 6.87
N HIS A 165 16.52 -16.49 5.83
CA HIS A 165 16.48 -16.06 4.43
C HIS A 165 15.26 -16.64 3.71
N LEU A 166 14.75 -15.92 2.71
CA LEU A 166 13.59 -16.36 1.94
C LEU A 166 13.91 -17.62 1.14
N ARG A 167 12.93 -18.53 1.07
CA ARG A 167 12.96 -19.75 0.27
C ARG A 167 11.64 -19.91 -0.48
N PHE A 168 11.69 -20.32 -1.75
CA PHE A 168 10.51 -20.45 -2.60
C PHE A 168 9.83 -21.81 -2.39
N LEU A 169 8.57 -21.78 -1.99
CA LEU A 169 7.70 -22.94 -1.89
C LEU A 169 7.08 -23.21 -3.26
N LYS A 170 7.55 -24.28 -3.90
CA LYS A 170 6.93 -24.77 -5.14
C LYS A 170 5.47 -25.13 -4.85
N ASP A 171 5.22 -26.23 -4.16
CA ASP A 171 3.86 -26.72 -3.98
C ASP A 171 3.24 -26.25 -2.66
N GLU A 172 1.91 -26.24 -2.56
CA GLU A 172 1.22 -25.89 -1.30
C GLU A 172 1.54 -26.86 -0.16
N SER A 173 1.87 -28.11 -0.49
CA SER A 173 2.27 -29.14 0.45
C SER A 173 3.77 -29.12 0.76
N SER A 174 4.56 -28.30 0.08
CA SER A 174 5.99 -28.19 0.35
C SER A 174 6.18 -27.61 1.74
N LEU A 175 6.82 -28.39 2.61
CA LEU A 175 7.18 -27.92 3.95
C LEU A 175 8.49 -27.14 3.93
N ILE A 176 9.38 -27.40 2.97
CA ILE A 176 10.69 -26.75 2.87
C ILE A 176 10.78 -26.11 1.49
N GLY A 177 11.13 -24.83 1.46
CA GLY A 177 11.34 -24.07 0.23
C GLY A 177 12.73 -24.30 -0.37
N GLU A 178 12.87 -23.96 -1.64
CA GLU A 178 14.15 -23.94 -2.33
C GLU A 178 14.83 -22.58 -2.14
N THR A 179 16.16 -22.59 -2.03
CA THR A 179 16.94 -21.35 -1.94
C THR A 179 16.75 -20.52 -3.21
N LEU A 180 16.58 -19.21 -3.03
CA LEU A 180 16.49 -18.28 -4.16
C LEU A 180 17.84 -18.20 -4.88
N GLU A 181 17.84 -18.42 -6.20
CA GLU A 181 19.03 -18.33 -7.04
C GLU A 181 19.58 -16.89 -7.06
N ASP A 182 20.90 -16.73 -6.93
CA ASP A 182 21.55 -15.41 -7.00
C ASP A 182 21.28 -14.74 -8.36
N GLY A 183 20.88 -13.46 -8.32
CA GLY A 183 20.45 -12.70 -9.49
C GLY A 183 19.15 -13.13 -10.16
N GLY A 184 18.54 -14.26 -9.75
CA GLY A 184 17.27 -14.77 -10.29
C GLY A 184 16.01 -14.19 -9.61
N TRP A 185 16.19 -13.48 -8.50
CA TRP A 185 15.10 -12.93 -7.69
C TRP A 185 15.43 -11.52 -7.23
N LEU A 186 14.42 -10.65 -7.23
CA LEU A 186 14.42 -9.35 -6.58
C LEU A 186 13.61 -9.45 -5.29
N VAL A 187 14.23 -9.17 -4.15
CA VAL A 187 13.58 -9.17 -2.84
C VAL A 187 13.64 -7.77 -2.25
N THR A 188 12.49 -7.12 -2.12
CA THR A 188 12.35 -5.85 -1.41
C THR A 188 11.96 -6.14 0.03
N LYS A 189 12.63 -5.51 1.01
CA LYS A 189 12.29 -5.59 2.44
C LYS A 189 11.81 -4.22 2.92
N GLY A 190 10.65 -4.18 3.57
CA GLY A 190 10.06 -2.97 4.14
C GLY A 190 9.61 -3.18 5.59
N ASP A 191 8.77 -2.27 6.07
CA ASP A 191 8.42 -2.14 7.49
C ASP A 191 7.54 -3.27 8.04
N GLY A 192 6.62 -3.82 7.24
CA GLY A 192 5.68 -4.84 7.70
C GLY A 192 4.46 -4.30 8.45
N LEU A 193 3.88 -3.19 7.96
CA LEU A 193 2.76 -2.49 8.62
C LEU A 193 1.46 -3.31 8.73
N MET A 194 1.32 -4.41 7.96
CA MET A 194 0.10 -5.22 7.99
C MET A 194 -0.09 -6.00 9.28
N GLU A 195 0.96 -6.26 10.06
CA GLU A 195 0.82 -6.88 11.37
C GLU A 195 -0.07 -6.01 12.28
N ALA A 196 0.32 -4.77 12.52
CA ALA A 196 -0.47 -3.80 13.29
C ALA A 196 -1.82 -3.47 12.62
N SER A 197 -1.83 -3.33 11.29
CA SER A 197 -3.06 -3.03 10.54
C SER A 197 -4.10 -4.15 10.64
N SER A 198 -3.67 -5.41 10.69
CA SER A 198 -4.58 -6.56 10.80
C SER A 198 -5.22 -6.67 12.19
N ILE A 199 -4.51 -6.25 13.24
CA ILE A 199 -5.06 -6.13 14.59
C ILE A 199 -6.11 -5.01 14.64
N ALA A 200 -5.79 -3.84 14.07
CA ALA A 200 -6.73 -2.72 13.97
C ALA A 200 -7.98 -3.12 13.16
N TYR A 201 -7.81 -3.91 12.08
CA TYR A 201 -8.91 -4.42 11.27
C TYR A 201 -9.85 -5.29 12.10
N LEU A 202 -9.30 -6.17 12.95
CA LEU A 202 -10.11 -7.00 13.82
C LEU A 202 -10.92 -6.17 14.82
N PHE A 203 -10.29 -5.18 15.44
CA PHE A 203 -10.94 -4.28 16.41
C PHE A 203 -11.93 -3.29 15.76
N LYS A 204 -11.83 -3.05 14.46
CA LYS A 204 -12.84 -2.32 13.67
C LYS A 204 -14.01 -3.22 13.28
N HIS A 205 -13.70 -4.37 12.70
CA HIS A 205 -14.67 -5.21 12.00
C HIS A 205 -15.59 -5.98 12.96
N LEU A 206 -15.09 -6.40 14.14
CA LEU A 206 -15.94 -7.08 15.14
C LEU A 206 -17.04 -6.15 15.68
N PRO A 207 -16.73 -4.94 16.20
CA PRO A 207 -17.76 -3.96 16.58
C PRO A 207 -18.67 -3.54 15.43
N MET A 208 -18.14 -3.39 14.21
CA MET A 208 -18.96 -3.04 13.04
C MET A 208 -20.04 -4.09 12.78
N ARG A 209 -19.69 -5.38 12.85
CA ARG A 209 -20.67 -6.47 12.70
C ARG A 209 -21.73 -6.42 13.78
N ASP A 210 -21.32 -6.23 15.03
CA ASP A 210 -22.26 -6.18 16.15
C ASP A 210 -23.15 -4.93 16.07
N TRP A 211 -22.61 -3.81 15.59
CA TRP A 211 -23.37 -2.59 15.33
C TRP A 211 -24.38 -2.76 14.20
N LEU A 212 -24.03 -3.47 13.12
CA LEU A 212 -24.98 -3.80 12.05
C LEU A 212 -26.14 -4.68 12.56
N ILE A 213 -25.84 -5.69 13.38
CA ILE A 213 -26.87 -6.52 14.03
C ILE A 213 -27.73 -5.68 14.97
N TYR A 214 -27.13 -4.75 15.70
CA TYR A 214 -27.87 -3.80 16.55
C TYR A 214 -28.81 -2.94 15.71
N CYS A 215 -28.33 -2.37 14.59
CA CYS A 215 -29.13 -1.56 13.68
C CYS A 215 -30.28 -2.35 13.04
N GLU A 216 -30.06 -3.62 12.69
CA GLU A 216 -31.11 -4.51 12.19
C GLU A 216 -32.21 -4.76 13.24
N ARG A 217 -31.81 -4.99 14.51
CA ARG A 217 -32.75 -5.31 15.59
C ARG A 217 -33.45 -4.10 16.21
N ASN A 218 -32.78 -2.95 16.27
CA ASN A 218 -33.23 -1.76 17.00
C ASN A 218 -33.51 -0.56 16.08
N GLY A 219 -33.24 -0.68 14.78
CA GLY A 219 -33.54 0.36 13.78
C GLY A 219 -35.03 0.52 13.49
N MET A 220 -35.86 -0.40 13.97
CA MET A 220 -37.32 -0.36 13.80
C MET A 220 -38.02 -0.46 15.16
N PRO A 221 -38.84 0.53 15.55
CA PRO A 221 -39.56 0.47 16.81
C PRO A 221 -40.67 -0.59 16.75
N GLY A 222 -40.70 -1.47 17.75
CA GLY A 222 -41.81 -2.40 17.94
C GLY A 222 -43.06 -1.68 18.48
N VAL A 223 -44.24 -2.05 17.99
CA VAL A 223 -45.52 -1.48 18.43
C VAL A 223 -46.16 -2.43 19.45
N LYS A 224 -46.38 -1.95 20.67
CA LYS A 224 -47.08 -2.70 21.73
C LYS A 224 -48.46 -2.09 21.95
N GLY A 225 -49.51 -2.84 21.63
CA GLY A 225 -50.89 -2.53 21.98
C GLY A 225 -51.31 -3.25 23.25
N ILE A 226 -52.08 -2.57 24.11
CA ILE A 226 -52.66 -3.15 25.32
C ILE A 226 -54.18 -3.01 25.25
N THR A 227 -54.91 -4.10 25.41
CA THR A 227 -56.38 -4.11 25.40
C THR A 227 -56.95 -4.87 26.60
N ASP A 228 -58.17 -4.52 27.01
CA ASP A 228 -58.97 -5.27 27.99
C ASP A 228 -59.89 -6.30 27.32
N ALA A 229 -59.91 -6.34 25.98
CA ALA A 229 -60.75 -7.25 25.22
C ALA A 229 -60.39 -8.71 25.54
N VAL A 230 -61.42 -9.56 25.62
CA VAL A 230 -61.23 -11.00 25.80
C VAL A 230 -60.58 -11.56 24.53
N PRO A 231 -59.56 -12.44 24.62
CA PRO A 231 -58.94 -13.04 23.43
C PRO A 231 -59.98 -13.67 22.49
N ASN A 232 -59.83 -13.42 21.18
CA ASN A 232 -60.73 -13.85 20.10
C ASN A 232 -62.14 -13.19 20.09
N SER A 233 -62.38 -12.13 20.86
CA SER A 233 -63.58 -11.30 20.72
C SER A 233 -63.51 -10.39 19.48
N PRO A 234 -64.65 -9.90 18.96
CA PRO A 234 -64.65 -8.91 17.88
C PRO A 234 -63.80 -7.67 18.19
N GLU A 235 -63.81 -7.23 19.45
CA GLU A 235 -63.03 -6.09 19.94
C GLU A 235 -61.53 -6.40 20.00
N TRP A 236 -61.16 -7.66 20.29
CA TRP A 236 -59.76 -8.12 20.25
C TRP A 236 -59.22 -8.16 18.82
N GLU A 237 -60.00 -8.66 17.87
CA GLU A 237 -59.59 -8.70 16.45
C GLU A 237 -59.44 -7.30 15.87
N ALA A 238 -60.35 -6.37 16.19
CA ALA A 238 -60.22 -4.97 15.80
C ALA A 238 -58.95 -4.31 16.39
N ALA A 239 -58.64 -4.60 17.66
CA ALA A 239 -57.39 -4.13 18.27
C ALA A 239 -56.16 -4.78 17.65
N ARG A 240 -56.21 -6.06 17.29
CA ARG A 240 -55.11 -6.79 16.64
C ARG A 240 -54.83 -6.21 15.26
N GLU A 241 -55.87 -5.93 14.49
CA GLU A 241 -55.78 -5.31 13.18
C GLU A 241 -55.21 -3.89 13.28
N ALA A 242 -55.70 -3.07 14.21
CA ALA A 242 -55.18 -1.72 14.42
C ALA A 242 -53.68 -1.69 14.80
N VAL A 243 -53.21 -2.61 15.65
CA VAL A 243 -51.78 -2.70 16.03
C VAL A 243 -50.94 -3.24 14.85
N SER A 244 -51.51 -4.13 14.04
CA SER A 244 -50.84 -4.69 12.85
C SER A 244 -50.74 -3.66 11.70
N GLU A 245 -51.74 -2.80 11.51
CA GLU A 245 -51.70 -1.70 10.54
C GLU A 245 -50.76 -0.57 10.97
N PHE A 246 -50.58 -0.37 12.28
CA PHE A 246 -49.75 0.72 12.81
C PHE A 246 -48.24 0.47 12.66
N GLY A 247 -47.77 -0.78 12.59
CA GLY A 247 -46.35 -1.13 12.55
C GLY A 247 -45.99 -2.15 11.48
N SER A 248 -44.97 -1.85 10.67
CA SER A 248 -44.64 -2.63 9.47
C SER A 248 -43.94 -3.98 9.72
N GLU A 249 -43.32 -4.23 10.88
CA GLU A 249 -42.53 -5.47 11.08
C GLU A 249 -42.69 -6.16 12.43
N PHE A 250 -42.75 -5.44 13.56
CA PHE A 250 -42.94 -6.05 14.89
C PHE A 250 -44.08 -5.40 15.65
N HIS A 251 -45.12 -6.18 15.90
CA HIS A 251 -46.31 -5.77 16.64
C HIS A 251 -46.75 -6.84 17.64
N ALA A 252 -47.11 -6.42 18.85
CA ALA A 252 -47.62 -7.29 19.90
C ALA A 252 -48.90 -6.70 20.50
N LEU A 253 -49.95 -7.53 20.59
CA LEU A 253 -51.17 -7.22 21.33
C LEU A 253 -51.18 -8.02 22.63
N MET A 254 -51.33 -7.33 23.75
CA MET A 254 -51.32 -7.95 25.08
C MET A 254 -52.60 -7.61 25.85
N THR A 255 -53.11 -8.57 26.63
CA THR A 255 -54.17 -8.30 27.60
C THR A 255 -53.61 -7.55 28.79
N ARG A 256 -54.38 -6.60 29.34
CA ARG A 256 -54.00 -5.90 30.58
C ARG A 256 -53.75 -6.91 31.71
N GLY A 257 -52.55 -6.86 32.30
CA GLY A 257 -52.12 -7.76 33.38
C GLY A 257 -51.18 -8.90 32.97
N SER A 258 -50.94 -9.12 31.67
CA SER A 258 -49.98 -10.13 31.16
C SER A 258 -48.64 -9.52 30.71
N ASP A 259 -48.25 -8.36 31.25
CA ASP A 259 -47.04 -7.64 30.83
C ASP A 259 -45.77 -8.35 31.34
N ILE A 260 -45.18 -9.18 30.49
CA ILE A 260 -43.85 -9.75 30.72
C ILE A 260 -42.84 -8.79 30.08
N GLN A 261 -42.23 -7.95 30.92
CA GLN A 261 -41.19 -7.02 30.47
C GLN A 261 -39.83 -7.73 30.47
N ALA A 262 -39.14 -7.69 29.32
CA ALA A 262 -37.73 -8.06 29.27
C ALA A 262 -36.94 -7.08 30.15
N ILE A 263 -35.92 -7.57 30.86
CA ILE A 263 -34.99 -6.70 31.58
C ILE A 263 -34.27 -5.87 30.53
N ASP A 264 -34.54 -4.56 30.53
CA ASP A 264 -33.89 -3.62 29.64
C ASP A 264 -32.43 -3.40 30.10
N LEU A 265 -31.53 -4.17 29.50
CA LEU A 265 -30.09 -4.03 29.67
C LEU A 265 -29.50 -3.03 28.67
N THR A 266 -30.32 -2.30 27.90
CA THR A 266 -29.78 -1.26 27.02
C THR A 266 -29.13 -0.17 27.86
N ALA A 267 -27.82 0.02 27.66
CA ALA A 267 -27.11 1.12 28.27
C ALA A 267 -27.75 2.43 27.76
N ARG A 268 -28.32 3.23 28.66
CA ARG A 268 -28.81 4.57 28.33
C ARG A 268 -27.60 5.46 27.97
N GLY A 269 -27.31 5.62 26.68
CA GLY A 269 -26.19 6.44 26.20
C GLY A 269 -25.82 6.17 24.75
N GLU A 270 -24.82 6.91 24.26
CA GLU A 270 -24.21 6.67 22.95
C GLU A 270 -23.54 5.29 22.95
N LEU A 271 -23.82 4.49 21.92
CA LEU A 271 -23.19 3.17 21.77
C LEU A 271 -21.67 3.32 21.61
N PRO A 272 -20.86 2.41 22.17
CA PRO A 272 -19.41 2.50 22.05
C PRO A 272 -18.88 2.15 20.65
N TYR A 273 -19.69 1.53 19.78
CA TYR A 273 -19.26 1.00 18.49
C TYR A 273 -18.65 2.07 17.56
N PRO A 274 -19.31 3.21 17.29
CA PRO A 274 -18.80 4.19 16.31
C PRO A 274 -17.45 4.78 16.73
N ARG A 275 -17.29 5.11 18.00
CA ARG A 275 -16.04 5.68 18.53
C ARG A 275 -14.86 4.71 18.45
N LEU A 276 -15.10 3.41 18.67
CA LEU A 276 -14.07 2.40 18.54
C LEU A 276 -13.68 2.17 17.07
N ILE A 277 -14.67 2.09 16.17
CA ILE A 277 -14.47 1.98 14.71
C ILE A 277 -13.64 3.16 14.21
N GLU A 278 -14.05 4.38 14.57
CA GLU A 278 -13.35 5.61 14.17
C GLU A 278 -11.91 5.63 14.69
N ARG A 279 -11.67 5.27 15.97
CA ARG A 279 -10.31 5.16 16.51
C ARG A 279 -9.45 4.19 15.69
N MET A 280 -10.01 3.07 15.24
CA MET A 280 -9.27 2.08 14.45
C MET A 280 -8.99 2.56 13.03
N ASP A 281 -9.95 3.22 12.37
CA ASP A 281 -9.73 3.86 11.07
C ASP A 281 -8.60 4.89 11.15
N ARG A 282 -8.62 5.72 12.18
CA ARG A 282 -7.60 6.72 12.48
C ARG A 282 -6.22 6.11 12.71
N ALA A 283 -6.15 5.04 13.50
CA ALA A 283 -4.91 4.30 13.73
C ALA A 283 -4.34 3.67 12.45
N MET A 284 -5.20 3.07 11.61
CA MET A 284 -4.76 2.53 10.31
C MET A 284 -4.17 3.60 9.41
N ILE A 285 -4.77 4.78 9.35
CA ILE A 285 -4.27 5.86 8.49
C ILE A 285 -2.95 6.38 9.01
N ALA A 286 -2.82 6.59 10.32
CA ALA A 286 -1.57 7.02 10.93
C ALA A 286 -0.43 6.03 10.68
N LEU A 287 -0.70 4.71 10.78
CA LEU A 287 0.30 3.67 10.46
C LEU A 287 0.85 3.81 9.03
N TRP A 288 -0.01 4.13 8.06
CA TRP A 288 0.38 4.15 6.65
C TRP A 288 0.86 5.53 6.16
N ARG A 289 0.40 6.61 6.78
CA ARG A 289 0.58 8.00 6.28
C ARG A 289 1.24 8.95 7.28
N GLY A 290 1.56 8.50 8.49
CA GLY A 290 2.13 9.32 9.56
C GLY A 290 1.10 10.10 10.38
N ALA A 291 0.00 10.54 9.75
CA ALA A 291 -1.01 11.40 10.38
C ALA A 291 -2.41 10.78 10.49
N ASP A 292 -3.19 11.22 11.50
CA ASP A 292 -4.59 10.83 11.73
C ASP A 292 -5.59 11.68 10.89
N LEU A 293 -6.66 11.04 10.38
CA LEU A 293 -7.84 11.65 9.73
C LEU A 293 -8.52 12.74 10.57
N SER A 294 -8.58 12.65 11.91
CA SER A 294 -9.21 13.73 12.71
C SER A 294 -8.40 15.02 12.68
N THR A 295 -7.08 14.93 12.47
CA THR A 295 -6.19 16.08 12.23
C THR A 295 -6.28 16.60 10.80
N LEU A 296 -6.93 15.86 9.88
CA LEU A 296 -7.29 16.35 8.53
C LEU A 296 -8.49 17.32 8.56
N SER A 297 -9.26 17.35 9.65
CA SER A 297 -10.48 18.19 9.78
C SER A 297 -10.28 19.48 10.60
N SER A 298 -9.16 19.61 11.31
CA SER A 298 -8.81 20.85 12.00
C SER A 298 -8.29 21.88 10.99
N SER A 299 -9.21 22.71 10.50
CA SER A 299 -8.92 23.95 9.77
C SER A 299 -7.91 24.80 10.56
N GLN A 300 -6.87 25.30 9.85
CA GLN A 300 -6.02 26.49 10.14
C GLN A 300 -4.50 26.19 10.20
N GLY A 301 -3.80 26.49 9.09
CA GLY A 301 -2.49 27.17 9.07
C GLY A 301 -1.20 26.37 9.32
N THR A 302 -1.16 25.46 10.30
CA THR A 302 0.11 24.83 10.74
C THR A 302 0.06 23.30 10.85
N GLY A 303 -1.12 22.70 11.05
CA GLY A 303 -1.27 21.24 11.09
C GLY A 303 -1.11 20.59 9.71
N ALA A 304 -1.60 21.23 8.65
CA ALA A 304 -1.54 20.69 7.29
C ALA A 304 -0.11 20.64 6.72
N SER A 305 0.77 21.60 7.09
CA SER A 305 2.16 21.63 6.62
C SER A 305 3.02 20.56 7.29
N LEU A 306 2.85 20.33 8.60
CA LEU A 306 3.54 19.25 9.32
C LEU A 306 3.12 17.86 8.80
N GLN A 307 1.83 17.67 8.50
CA GLN A 307 1.32 16.41 7.94
C GLN A 307 1.84 16.14 6.54
N GLN A 308 1.92 17.19 5.71
CA GLN A 308 2.50 17.10 4.37
C GLN A 308 3.98 16.73 4.47
N ALA A 309 4.72 17.34 5.40
CA ALA A 309 6.11 17.00 5.66
C ALA A 309 6.30 15.54 6.10
N GLU A 310 5.47 15.00 7.01
CA GLU A 310 5.53 13.58 7.40
C GLU A 310 5.23 12.64 6.22
N THR A 311 4.20 12.94 5.45
CA THR A 311 3.87 12.20 4.23
C THR A 311 5.05 12.22 3.24
N ASP A 312 5.72 13.36 3.13
CA ASP A 312 6.83 13.55 2.20
C ASP A 312 8.07 12.80 2.66
N LEU A 313 8.39 12.81 3.96
CA LEU A 313 9.46 12.00 4.54
C LEU A 313 9.24 10.51 4.28
N ILE A 314 7.99 10.04 4.44
CA ILE A 314 7.62 8.65 4.15
C ILE A 314 7.77 8.34 2.65
N GLU A 315 7.30 9.21 1.75
CA GLU A 315 7.44 9.03 0.30
C GLU A 315 8.91 9.00 -0.13
N ASP A 316 9.76 9.80 0.52
CA ASP A 316 11.19 9.88 0.24
C ASP A 316 11.92 8.64 0.76
N ASP A 317 11.67 8.21 1.99
CA ASP A 317 12.23 6.99 2.57
C ASP A 317 11.85 5.75 1.73
N ASP A 318 10.57 5.65 1.33
CA ASP A 318 10.11 4.61 0.41
C ASP A 318 10.90 4.65 -0.91
N ALA A 319 11.13 5.83 -1.47
CA ALA A 319 11.86 5.99 -2.73
C ALA A 319 13.35 5.60 -2.60
N TRP A 320 13.98 5.93 -1.47
CA TRP A 320 15.35 5.53 -1.15
C TRP A 320 15.48 4.02 -0.99
N MET A 321 14.60 3.40 -0.19
CA MET A 321 14.58 1.95 0.03
C MET A 321 14.48 1.19 -1.30
N LEU A 322 13.61 1.63 -2.21
CA LEU A 322 13.49 1.01 -3.53
C LEU A 322 14.73 1.23 -4.41
N SER A 323 15.30 2.44 -4.38
CA SER A 323 16.52 2.75 -5.13
C SER A 323 17.67 1.86 -4.68
N GLU A 324 17.94 1.79 -3.37
CA GLU A 324 19.00 0.93 -2.81
C GLU A 324 18.77 -0.55 -3.15
N THR A 325 17.52 -1.01 -3.09
CA THR A 325 17.17 -2.40 -3.44
C THR A 325 17.51 -2.71 -4.90
N LEU A 326 17.14 -1.82 -5.82
CA LEU A 326 17.43 -1.97 -7.25
C LEU A 326 18.93 -1.88 -7.54
N GLN A 327 19.64 -0.95 -6.90
CA GLN A 327 21.09 -0.81 -7.04
C GLN A 327 21.83 -2.07 -6.60
N ALA A 328 21.43 -2.64 -5.45
CA ALA A 328 22.08 -3.80 -4.87
C ALA A 328 21.81 -5.09 -5.66
N GLN A 329 20.60 -5.28 -6.18
CA GLN A 329 20.14 -6.57 -6.73
C GLN A 329 19.98 -6.59 -8.25
N ILE A 330 19.75 -5.44 -8.89
CA ILE A 330 19.57 -5.34 -10.34
C ILE A 330 20.79 -4.71 -10.99
N ASP A 331 21.15 -3.47 -10.61
CA ASP A 331 22.21 -2.72 -11.31
C ASP A 331 23.54 -3.48 -11.29
N ARG A 332 23.92 -3.99 -10.11
CA ARG A 332 25.11 -4.83 -9.94
C ARG A 332 25.10 -6.06 -10.85
N VAL A 333 23.99 -6.78 -10.92
CA VAL A 333 23.88 -8.00 -11.74
C VAL A 333 23.94 -7.66 -13.23
N VAL A 334 23.18 -6.66 -13.67
CA VAL A 334 23.17 -6.20 -15.06
C VAL A 334 24.54 -5.74 -15.52
N LEU A 335 25.23 -4.94 -14.70
CA LEU A 335 26.56 -4.42 -15.04
C LEU A 335 27.64 -5.49 -14.96
N ARG A 336 27.57 -6.42 -14.00
CA ARG A 336 28.46 -7.59 -13.95
C ARG A 336 28.33 -8.42 -15.22
N GLU A 337 27.11 -8.72 -15.67
CA GLU A 337 26.88 -9.51 -16.89
C GLU A 337 27.33 -8.79 -18.18
N LEU A 338 27.16 -7.46 -18.26
CA LEU A 338 27.45 -6.71 -19.49
C LEU A 338 28.90 -6.21 -19.59
N PHE A 339 29.55 -5.94 -18.45
CA PHE A 339 30.85 -5.28 -18.36
C PHE A 339 31.90 -6.09 -17.59
N ASN A 340 31.50 -7.20 -16.95
CA ASN A 340 32.37 -8.02 -16.11
C ASN A 340 33.06 -7.19 -15.01
N THR A 341 32.29 -6.27 -14.39
CA THR A 341 32.74 -5.40 -13.30
C THR A 341 32.00 -5.72 -12.00
N GLU A 342 32.73 -5.68 -10.89
CA GLU A 342 32.19 -5.75 -9.53
C GLU A 342 32.05 -4.34 -8.90
N GLU A 343 32.54 -3.30 -9.59
CA GLU A 343 32.48 -1.91 -9.17
C GLU A 343 31.62 -1.11 -10.16
N PRO A 344 30.29 -1.09 -9.98
CA PRO A 344 29.43 -0.22 -10.77
C PRO A 344 29.82 1.25 -10.60
N ARG A 345 29.69 2.02 -11.69
CA ARG A 345 29.89 3.48 -11.70
C ARG A 345 28.64 4.26 -12.08
N ALA A 346 27.52 3.57 -12.16
CA ALA A 346 26.22 4.14 -12.45
C ALA A 346 25.14 3.34 -11.71
N TYR A 347 24.11 4.05 -11.24
CA TYR A 347 23.09 3.52 -10.34
C TYR A 347 21.74 4.16 -10.61
N ILE A 348 20.66 3.39 -10.52
CA ILE A 348 19.31 3.93 -10.56
C ILE A 348 18.96 4.67 -9.28
N GLN A 349 18.32 5.83 -9.44
CA GLN A 349 17.72 6.55 -8.33
C GLN A 349 16.32 7.03 -8.71
N LEU A 350 15.35 6.76 -7.83
CA LEU A 350 14.05 7.39 -7.90
C LEU A 350 14.17 8.87 -7.55
N LYS A 351 13.53 9.72 -8.36
CA LYS A 351 13.53 11.16 -8.16
C LYS A 351 12.68 11.50 -6.94
N VAL A 352 13.33 12.05 -5.92
CA VAL A 352 12.65 12.74 -4.85
C VAL A 352 12.02 14.01 -5.41
N ARG A 353 10.79 14.33 -5.00
CA ARG A 353 10.14 15.56 -5.45
C ARG A 353 10.93 16.76 -4.97
N ASP A 354 11.23 17.67 -5.88
CA ASP A 354 11.69 19.00 -5.50
C ASP A 354 10.50 19.78 -4.92
N ARG A 355 10.43 19.80 -3.59
CA ARG A 355 9.33 20.40 -2.82
C ARG A 355 9.66 21.81 -2.33
N ARG A 356 10.75 22.43 -2.82
CA ARG A 356 11.10 23.82 -2.50
C ARG A 356 9.97 24.74 -2.94
N ASP A 357 9.50 25.60 -2.04
CA ASP A 357 8.58 26.67 -2.43
C ASP A 357 9.37 27.70 -3.23
N ARG A 358 9.13 27.73 -4.54
CA ARG A 358 9.79 28.66 -5.46
C ARG A 358 9.56 30.11 -5.09
N ARG A 359 8.45 30.44 -4.39
CA ARG A 359 8.20 31.80 -3.88
C ARG A 359 9.08 32.12 -2.69
N GLU A 360 9.18 31.21 -1.72
CA GLU A 360 10.09 31.40 -0.58
C GLU A 360 11.56 31.47 -1.04
N ASP A 361 11.94 30.66 -2.02
CA ASP A 361 13.27 30.69 -2.63
C ASP A 361 13.55 32.02 -3.35
N LEU A 362 12.56 32.56 -4.08
CA LEU A 362 12.64 33.89 -4.69
C LEU A 362 12.77 34.99 -3.63
N ASP A 363 11.92 34.97 -2.61
CA ASP A 363 11.95 35.94 -1.50
C ASP A 363 13.29 35.89 -0.75
N LEU A 364 13.84 34.69 -0.52
CA LEU A 364 15.15 34.51 0.10
C LEU A 364 16.25 35.09 -0.78
N CYS A 365 16.27 34.76 -2.07
CA CYS A 365 17.23 35.31 -3.02
C CYS A 365 17.16 36.84 -3.08
N GLU A 366 15.96 37.43 -3.08
CA GLU A 366 15.77 38.87 -3.05
C GLU A 366 16.31 39.50 -1.74
N ARG A 367 16.03 38.88 -0.58
CA ARG A 367 16.55 39.34 0.73
C ARG A 367 18.07 39.25 0.80
N LEU A 368 18.66 38.15 0.34
CA LEU A 368 20.11 37.96 0.30
C LEU A 368 20.78 39.01 -0.60
N LEU A 369 20.18 39.30 -1.76
CA LEU A 369 20.64 40.37 -2.65
C LEU A 369 20.57 41.75 -1.98
N ARG A 370 19.46 42.05 -1.27
CA ARG A 370 19.30 43.30 -0.50
C ARG A 370 20.31 43.43 0.65
N MET A 371 20.75 42.32 1.23
CA MET A 371 21.81 42.27 2.25
C MET A 371 23.23 42.39 1.67
N GLY A 372 23.36 42.49 0.34
CA GLY A 372 24.64 42.66 -0.35
C GLY A 372 25.41 41.36 -0.56
N LEU A 373 24.77 40.19 -0.43
CA LEU A 373 25.41 38.91 -0.75
C LEU A 373 25.46 38.74 -2.27
N PRO A 374 26.65 38.60 -2.89
CA PRO A 374 26.74 38.29 -4.31
C PRO A 374 26.35 36.82 -4.54
N ILE A 375 25.33 36.60 -5.38
CA ILE A 375 24.84 35.27 -5.78
C ILE A 375 25.20 35.06 -7.25
N ALA A 376 25.79 33.91 -7.59
CA ALA A 376 26.09 33.60 -8.98
C ALA A 376 24.79 33.33 -9.77
N LEU A 377 24.72 33.83 -11.01
CA LEU A 377 23.59 33.56 -11.90
C LEU A 377 23.41 32.06 -12.16
N GLN A 378 24.51 31.30 -12.21
CA GLN A 378 24.49 29.85 -12.38
C GLN A 378 23.72 29.17 -11.24
N ASP A 379 23.98 29.57 -10.00
CA ASP A 379 23.31 29.04 -8.82
C ASP A 379 21.80 29.31 -8.85
N LEU A 380 21.37 30.45 -9.41
CA LEU A 380 19.95 30.75 -9.60
C LEU A 380 19.30 29.83 -10.64
N TYR A 381 19.93 29.63 -11.79
CA TYR A 381 19.43 28.71 -12.82
C TYR A 381 19.29 27.28 -12.27
N GLU A 382 20.33 26.79 -11.58
CA GLU A 382 20.32 25.47 -10.95
C GLU A 382 19.27 25.37 -9.84
N ARG A 383 19.18 26.38 -8.97
CA ARG A 383 18.22 26.40 -7.86
C ARG A 383 16.77 26.37 -8.33
N PHE A 384 16.44 27.09 -9.39
CA PHE A 384 15.09 27.10 -9.96
C PHE A 384 14.83 25.99 -11.00
N GLY A 385 15.84 25.16 -11.31
CA GLY A 385 15.74 24.10 -12.32
C GLY A 385 15.49 24.66 -13.73
N LEU A 386 16.00 25.86 -14.01
CA LEU A 386 15.87 26.52 -15.30
C LEU A 386 17.13 26.27 -16.12
N PRO A 387 17.02 25.82 -17.39
CA PRO A 387 18.18 25.75 -18.26
C PRO A 387 18.70 27.17 -18.51
N ARG A 388 20.02 27.33 -18.43
CA ARG A 388 20.65 28.61 -18.76
C ARG A 388 20.48 28.84 -20.27
N PRO A 389 19.92 29.98 -20.69
CA PRO A 389 19.70 30.26 -22.10
C PRO A 389 21.03 30.29 -22.86
N SER A 390 21.04 29.68 -24.05
CA SER A 390 22.15 29.81 -24.98
C SER A 390 22.23 31.24 -25.51
N ALA A 391 23.41 31.69 -25.96
CA ALA A 391 23.63 33.07 -26.39
C ALA A 391 22.74 33.54 -27.56
N GLN A 392 22.05 32.61 -28.23
CA GLN A 392 21.20 32.85 -29.40
C GLN A 392 19.72 32.51 -29.15
N GLU A 393 19.37 32.06 -27.94
CA GLU A 393 17.98 31.76 -27.60
C GLU A 393 17.22 33.05 -27.27
N PRO A 394 16.01 33.23 -27.83
CA PRO A 394 15.16 34.35 -27.46
C PRO A 394 14.78 34.24 -25.98
N ILE A 395 15.08 35.29 -25.21
CA ILE A 395 14.76 35.39 -23.78
C ILE A 395 13.51 36.25 -23.56
N LEU A 396 12.80 35.97 -22.47
CA LEU A 396 11.68 36.78 -22.03
C LEU A 396 12.21 38.09 -21.44
N GLU A 397 11.92 39.23 -22.06
CA GLU A 397 12.30 40.54 -21.53
C GLU A 397 11.25 41.04 -20.53
N ALA A 398 11.70 41.64 -19.42
CA ALA A 398 10.80 42.29 -18.48
C ALA A 398 10.12 43.46 -19.18
N GLY A 399 8.79 43.46 -19.23
CA GLY A 399 8.01 44.59 -19.74
C GLY A 399 8.37 45.84 -18.94
N ALA A 400 8.75 46.90 -19.65
CA ALA A 400 9.21 48.18 -19.11
C ALA A 400 8.21 48.85 -18.16
#